data_AF-A0A2N1YL50-F1
#
_entry.id   AF-A0A2N1YL50-F1
#
_cell.length_a   1.000
_cell.length_b   1.000
_cell.length_c   1.000
_cell.angle_alpha   90.00
_cell.angle_beta   90.00
_cell.angle_gamma   90.00
#
_symmetry.space_group_name_H-M   'P 1'
#
loop_
_entity.id
_entity.type
_entity.pdbx_description
1 polymer ?
#
loop_
_entity_poly.entity_id
_entity_poly.type
_entity_poly.pdbx_seq_one_letter_code
_entity_poly.pdbx_strand_id
1 'polypeptide(L)'
;MIKPFLLMLVLVLPGAGLAENGEPQDPALTEMEVLASRSIQEALNIVRQSGGFYPFAMTINKGDNVTLVGYRGDPDARPPADDFAAGLFLQMRETVNRDKSVRAVVVLKPFHAEAADGSPVPGVWAAVDHRDQLPWVMFQPLILQENGRYKLGDIIYQRSAEHIFPPPPPRR
;
A
#
# COMPACT_ATOMS: atom_id res chain seq x y z
N MET A 1 5.46 14.33 -45.19
CA MET A 1 4.82 15.03 -44.06
C MET A 1 4.86 14.11 -42.86
N ILE A 2 5.81 14.33 -41.95
CA ILE A 2 5.98 13.55 -40.71
C ILE A 2 5.53 14.46 -39.57
N LYS A 3 4.49 14.05 -38.83
CA LYS A 3 4.06 14.69 -37.59
C LYS A 3 4.95 14.16 -36.45
N PRO A 4 5.55 15.02 -35.61
CA PRO A 4 6.25 14.54 -34.42
C PRO A 4 5.20 14.16 -33.36
N PHE A 5 5.20 12.90 -32.95
CA PHE A 5 4.50 12.44 -31.76
C PHE A 5 5.31 12.86 -30.54
N LEU A 6 4.64 13.56 -29.63
CA LEU A 6 5.16 13.97 -28.33
C LEU A 6 5.33 12.71 -27.46
N LEU A 7 6.58 12.33 -27.22
CA LEU A 7 6.96 11.26 -26.30
C LEU A 7 6.74 11.77 -24.86
N MET A 8 5.67 11.34 -24.20
CA MET A 8 5.47 11.65 -22.78
C MET A 8 6.36 10.70 -21.96
N LEU A 9 7.48 11.23 -21.48
CA LEU A 9 8.44 10.56 -20.62
C LEU A 9 7.76 10.25 -19.27
N VAL A 10 7.31 9.02 -19.07
CA VAL A 10 7.01 8.51 -17.72
C VAL A 10 8.34 8.38 -16.99
N LEU A 11 8.54 9.20 -15.95
CA LEU A 11 9.66 9.05 -15.02
C LEU A 11 9.50 7.72 -14.28
N VAL A 12 10.13 6.68 -14.82
CA VAL A 12 10.49 5.47 -14.07
C VAL A 12 11.60 5.93 -13.12
N LEU A 13 11.33 5.99 -11.83
CA LEU A 13 12.40 6.02 -10.84
C LEU A 13 12.94 4.58 -10.77
N PRO A 14 14.15 4.30 -11.27
CA PRO A 14 14.77 3.01 -11.04
C PRO A 14 14.95 2.84 -9.54
N GLY A 15 14.66 1.63 -9.02
CA GLY A 15 15.09 1.21 -7.70
C GLY A 15 16.62 1.26 -7.63
N ALA A 16 17.15 2.43 -7.31
CA ALA A 16 18.54 2.64 -6.98
C ALA A 16 18.66 2.51 -5.47
N GLY A 17 19.61 1.70 -5.00
CA GLY A 17 20.03 1.75 -3.61
C GLY A 17 20.30 3.20 -3.22
N LEU A 18 19.57 3.68 -2.22
CA LEU A 18 19.84 4.97 -1.58
C LEU A 18 21.06 4.79 -0.66
N ALA A 19 22.23 4.76 -1.26
CA ALA A 19 23.49 4.99 -0.57
C ALA A 19 24.44 5.67 -1.55
N GLU A 20 24.29 6.98 -1.69
CA GLU A 20 25.39 7.94 -1.93
C GLU A 20 24.80 9.36 -2.03
N ASN A 21 24.55 9.96 -0.86
CA ASN A 21 24.65 11.39 -0.51
C ASN A 21 23.77 11.64 0.73
N GLY A 22 24.41 12.03 1.84
CA GLY A 22 23.81 12.09 3.17
C GLY A 22 22.85 13.26 3.38
N GLU A 23 21.61 13.12 2.90
CA GLU A 23 20.46 13.69 3.58
C GLU A 23 19.94 12.65 4.58
N PRO A 24 19.61 13.04 5.84
CA PRO A 24 18.94 12.13 6.76
C PRO A 24 17.64 11.68 6.08
N GLN A 25 17.53 10.38 5.78
CA GLN A 25 16.29 9.80 5.28
C GLN A 25 15.19 10.14 6.29
N ASP A 26 14.13 10.80 5.82
CA ASP A 26 13.03 11.27 6.66
C ASP A 26 12.47 10.08 7.46
N PRO A 27 12.60 10.06 8.80
CA PRO A 27 12.29 8.87 9.60
C PRO A 27 10.85 8.37 9.39
N ALA A 28 9.93 9.28 9.12
CA ALA A 28 8.54 8.93 8.86
C ALA A 28 8.36 8.23 7.50
N LEU A 29 9.16 8.58 6.49
CA LEU A 29 9.18 7.87 5.20
C LEU A 29 9.74 6.46 5.38
N THR A 30 10.84 6.31 6.13
CA THR A 30 11.39 4.99 6.45
C THR A 30 10.37 4.13 7.20
N GLU A 31 9.61 4.69 8.14
CA GLU A 31 8.54 3.97 8.84
C GLU A 31 7.41 3.52 7.91
N MET A 32 6.99 4.38 6.98
CA MET A 32 6.00 4.01 5.96
C MET A 32 6.48 2.87 5.07
N GLU A 33 7.73 2.94 4.59
CA GLU A 33 8.34 1.90 3.75
C GLU A 33 8.44 0.56 4.49
N VAL A 34 8.90 0.58 5.74
CA VAL A 34 9.02 -0.61 6.58
C VAL A 34 7.64 -1.21 6.87
N LEU A 35 6.66 -0.38 7.24
CA LEU A 35 5.30 -0.84 7.51
C LEU A 35 4.67 -1.47 6.26
N ALA A 36 4.69 -0.77 5.13
CA ALA A 36 4.10 -1.26 3.90
C ALA A 36 4.78 -2.55 3.42
N SER A 37 6.11 -2.62 3.46
CA SER A 37 6.85 -3.83 3.06
C SER A 37 6.49 -5.03 3.92
N ARG A 38 6.43 -4.85 5.26
CA ARG A 38 6.04 -5.92 6.20
C ARG A 38 4.60 -6.37 5.94
N SER A 39 3.68 -5.45 5.73
CA SER A 39 2.28 -5.78 5.52
C SER A 39 2.03 -6.43 4.16
N ILE A 40 2.76 -6.03 3.10
CA ILE A 40 2.72 -6.72 1.81
C ILE A 40 3.23 -8.15 1.97
N GLN A 41 4.36 -8.36 2.64
CA GLN A 41 4.88 -9.72 2.90
C GLN A 41 3.86 -10.58 3.66
N GLU A 42 3.15 -10.00 4.63
CA GLU A 42 2.09 -10.71 5.34
C GLU A 42 0.91 -11.06 4.43
N ALA A 43 0.44 -10.13 3.59
CA ALA A 43 -0.60 -10.42 2.59
C ALA A 43 -0.16 -11.55 1.65
N LEU A 44 1.10 -11.55 1.20
CA LEU A 44 1.67 -12.58 0.35
C LEU A 44 1.80 -13.94 1.06
N ASN A 45 2.05 -13.96 2.38
CA ASN A 45 2.01 -15.18 3.19
C ASN A 45 0.60 -15.78 3.18
N ILE A 46 -0.42 -14.95 3.42
CA ILE A 46 -1.82 -15.37 3.44
C ILE A 46 -2.25 -15.90 2.06
N VAL A 47 -1.87 -15.22 0.97
CA VAL A 47 -2.13 -15.66 -0.41
C VAL A 47 -1.51 -17.03 -0.68
N ARG A 48 -0.26 -17.26 -0.23
CA ARG A 48 0.42 -18.56 -0.41
C ARG A 48 -0.26 -19.69 0.37
N GLN A 49 -0.85 -19.41 1.52
CA GLN A 49 -1.47 -20.42 2.38
C GLN A 49 -2.93 -20.72 2.00
N SER A 50 -3.67 -19.71 1.51
CA SER A 50 -5.12 -19.80 1.34
C SER A 50 -5.63 -19.48 -0.08
N GLY A 51 -4.73 -19.13 -1.01
CA GLY A 51 -5.07 -18.80 -2.40
C GLY A 51 -5.58 -17.37 -2.61
N GLY A 52 -5.75 -16.60 -1.54
CA GLY A 52 -6.17 -15.19 -1.58
C GLY A 52 -6.03 -14.56 -0.20
N PHE A 53 -6.41 -13.30 -0.05
CA PHE A 53 -6.55 -12.68 1.27
C PHE A 53 -7.73 -11.72 1.27
N TYR A 54 -8.23 -11.40 2.46
CA TYR A 54 -9.31 -10.42 2.64
C TYR A 54 -8.71 -9.13 3.22
N PRO A 55 -9.24 -7.93 2.90
CA PRO A 55 -8.62 -6.68 3.31
C PRO A 55 -8.38 -6.59 4.83
N PHE A 56 -7.26 -5.99 5.19
CA PHE A 56 -6.86 -5.76 6.57
C PHE A 56 -5.98 -4.52 6.67
N ALA A 57 -5.81 -4.01 7.88
CA ALA A 57 -5.00 -2.86 8.19
C ALA A 57 -3.99 -3.20 9.28
N MET A 58 -2.84 -2.54 9.22
CA MET A 58 -1.83 -2.61 10.26
C MET A 58 -1.46 -1.20 10.71
N THR A 59 -1.25 -1.01 12.01
CA THR A 59 -0.85 0.28 12.58
C THR A 59 0.46 0.15 13.35
N ILE A 60 1.24 1.23 13.40
CA ILE A 60 2.40 1.36 14.29
C ILE A 60 2.08 2.46 15.31
N ASN A 61 2.19 2.11 16.58
CA ASN A 61 1.93 3.02 17.70
C ASN A 61 3.23 3.60 18.28
N LYS A 62 3.12 4.57 19.19
CA LYS A 62 4.23 5.05 20.02
C LYS A 62 4.67 3.90 20.94
N GLY A 63 5.86 3.35 20.69
CA GLY A 63 6.37 2.12 21.35
C GLY A 63 6.51 0.91 20.41
N ASP A 64 6.46 1.13 19.09
CA ASP A 64 6.70 0.12 18.03
C ASP A 64 5.78 -1.11 18.04
N ASN A 65 4.71 -1.07 18.82
CA ASN A 65 3.68 -2.08 18.81
C ASN A 65 2.88 -2.03 17.51
N VAL A 66 2.78 -3.19 16.86
CA VAL A 66 2.01 -3.38 15.63
C VAL A 66 0.64 -3.96 15.98
N THR A 67 -0.42 -3.30 15.54
CA THR A 67 -1.80 -3.83 15.67
C THR A 67 -2.33 -4.24 14.31
N LEU A 68 -2.96 -5.41 14.24
CA LEU A 68 -3.66 -5.88 13.04
C LEU A 68 -5.18 -5.76 13.22
N VAL A 69 -5.83 -5.11 12.26
CA VAL A 69 -7.28 -4.92 12.21
C VAL A 69 -7.80 -5.53 10.91
N GLY A 70 -8.78 -6.42 11.00
CA GLY A 70 -9.38 -7.07 9.84
C GLY A 70 -10.79 -7.54 10.16
N TYR A 71 -11.42 -8.22 9.22
CA TYR A 71 -12.77 -8.76 9.41
C TYR A 71 -12.79 -9.85 10.49
N ARG A 72 -13.73 -9.75 11.43
CA ARG A 72 -13.90 -10.69 12.56
C ARG A 72 -15.30 -11.33 12.61
N GLY A 73 -16.14 -11.07 11.61
CA GLY A 73 -17.49 -11.64 11.52
C GLY A 73 -17.51 -13.04 10.92
N ASP A 74 -18.71 -13.48 10.56
CA ASP A 74 -18.94 -14.75 9.86
C ASP A 74 -18.27 -14.74 8.46
N PRO A 75 -17.37 -15.70 8.16
CA PRO A 75 -16.75 -15.83 6.84
C PRO A 75 -17.72 -15.80 5.65
N ASP A 76 -18.92 -16.36 5.81
CA ASP A 76 -19.91 -16.47 4.74
C ASP A 76 -20.74 -15.18 4.57
N ALA A 77 -20.68 -14.28 5.54
CA ALA A 77 -21.33 -12.98 5.54
C ALA A 77 -20.36 -11.83 5.29
N ARG A 78 -19.16 -12.12 4.74
CA ARG A 78 -18.19 -11.08 4.39
C ARG A 78 -18.77 -10.17 3.31
N PRO A 79 -18.74 -8.84 3.50
CA PRO A 79 -19.07 -7.92 2.43
C PRO A 79 -18.08 -8.08 1.25
N PRO A 80 -18.37 -7.46 0.09
CA PRO A 80 -17.38 -7.34 -0.97
C PRO A 80 -16.09 -6.71 -0.46
N ALA A 81 -14.94 -7.20 -0.95
CA ALA A 81 -13.63 -6.78 -0.46
C ALA A 81 -13.41 -5.26 -0.61
N ASP A 82 -13.84 -4.67 -1.73
CA ASP A 82 -13.70 -3.23 -1.94
C ASP A 82 -14.54 -2.40 -0.95
N ASP A 83 -15.78 -2.81 -0.68
CA ASP A 83 -16.66 -2.15 0.29
C ASP A 83 -16.09 -2.24 1.70
N PHE A 84 -15.55 -3.41 2.07
CA PHE A 84 -14.90 -3.58 3.35
C PHE A 84 -13.61 -2.77 3.47
N ALA A 85 -12.80 -2.72 2.41
CA ALA A 85 -11.57 -1.93 2.40
C ALA A 85 -11.88 -0.43 2.58
N ALA A 86 -12.93 0.08 1.90
CA ALA A 86 -13.39 1.45 2.08
C ALA A 86 -13.87 1.71 3.52
N GLY A 87 -14.68 0.82 4.09
CA GLY A 87 -15.11 0.90 5.48
C GLY A 87 -13.95 0.85 6.48
N LEU A 88 -12.98 -0.04 6.24
CA LEU A 88 -11.77 -0.19 7.05
C LEU A 88 -10.90 1.06 6.99
N PHE A 89 -10.76 1.69 5.82
CA PHE A 89 -10.05 2.95 5.67
C PHE A 89 -10.69 4.06 6.52
N LEU A 90 -12.02 4.20 6.48
CA LEU A 90 -12.76 5.15 7.32
C LEU A 90 -12.62 4.85 8.81
N GLN A 91 -12.71 3.57 9.19
CA GLN A 91 -12.49 3.13 10.57
C GLN A 91 -11.08 3.51 11.07
N MET A 92 -10.05 3.34 10.24
CA MET A 92 -8.69 3.73 10.59
C MET A 92 -8.56 5.24 10.74
N ARG A 93 -9.21 6.02 9.86
CA ARG A 93 -9.27 7.49 9.97
C ARG A 93 -9.90 7.92 11.29
N GLU A 94 -11.02 7.31 11.70
CA GLU A 94 -11.62 7.56 13.01
C GLU A 94 -10.72 7.13 14.18
N THR A 95 -10.00 6.02 14.01
CA THR A 95 -9.09 5.48 15.03
C THR A 95 -7.93 6.44 15.27
N VAL A 96 -7.22 6.89 14.24
CA VAL A 96 -6.07 7.81 14.39
C VAL A 96 -6.48 9.22 14.85
N ASN A 97 -7.75 9.58 14.61
CA ASN A 97 -8.33 10.81 15.11
C ASN A 97 -8.61 10.75 16.62
N ARG A 98 -8.99 9.59 17.14
CA ARG A 98 -9.19 9.38 18.59
C ARG A 98 -7.88 9.06 19.32
N ASP A 99 -7.10 8.15 18.77
CA ASP A 99 -5.83 7.70 19.33
C ASP A 99 -4.65 8.41 18.68
N LYS A 100 -4.07 9.36 19.43
CA LYS A 100 -2.89 10.14 19.01
C LYS A 100 -1.57 9.38 19.16
N SER A 101 -1.60 8.15 19.68
CA SER A 101 -0.43 7.28 19.77
C SER A 101 -0.12 6.59 18.45
N VAL A 102 -1.08 6.45 17.54
CA VAL A 102 -0.85 5.87 16.21
C VAL A 102 -0.01 6.84 15.37
N ARG A 103 1.08 6.34 14.79
CA ARG A 103 2.03 7.09 13.96
C ARG A 103 1.86 6.81 12.48
N ALA A 104 1.70 5.54 12.13
CA ALA A 104 1.53 5.07 10.77
C ALA A 104 0.40 4.05 10.67
N VAL A 105 -0.26 4.03 9.52
CA VAL A 105 -1.29 3.04 9.18
C VAL A 105 -1.06 2.57 7.75
N VAL A 106 -1.27 1.29 7.50
CA VAL A 106 -1.41 0.74 6.15
C VAL A 106 -2.72 -0.04 6.05
N VAL A 107 -3.45 0.17 4.96
CA VAL A 107 -4.65 -0.59 4.59
C VAL A 107 -4.35 -1.36 3.32
N LEU A 108 -4.58 -2.67 3.35
CA LEU A 108 -4.27 -3.59 2.27
C LEU A 108 -5.54 -4.20 1.71
N LYS A 109 -5.59 -4.35 0.39
CA LYS A 109 -6.65 -5.09 -0.29
C LYS A 109 -6.11 -5.82 -1.52
N PRO A 110 -6.76 -6.93 -1.95
CA PRO A 110 -6.56 -7.48 -3.27
C PRO A 110 -6.91 -6.42 -4.32
N PHE A 111 -6.15 -6.36 -5.41
CA PHE A 111 -6.41 -5.42 -6.50
C PHE A 111 -6.02 -6.03 -7.84
N HIS A 112 -6.73 -5.65 -8.89
CA HIS A 112 -6.38 -5.99 -10.27
C HIS A 112 -6.07 -4.70 -11.02
N ALA A 113 -4.80 -4.54 -11.39
CA ALA A 113 -4.38 -3.44 -12.26
C ALA A 113 -4.60 -3.84 -13.72
N GLU A 114 -4.81 -2.86 -14.60
CA GLU A 114 -4.88 -3.11 -16.04
C GLU A 114 -3.47 -2.99 -16.65
N ALA A 115 -3.02 -4.02 -17.36
CA ALA A 115 -1.78 -3.98 -18.12
C ALA A 115 -1.95 -3.20 -19.44
N ALA A 116 -0.84 -2.90 -20.12
CA ALA A 116 -0.86 -2.16 -21.38
C ALA A 116 -1.64 -2.86 -22.51
N ASP A 117 -1.79 -4.18 -22.43
CA ASP A 117 -2.58 -5.00 -23.37
C ASP A 117 -4.05 -5.16 -22.93
N GLY A 118 -4.46 -4.50 -21.83
CA GLY A 118 -5.79 -4.59 -21.25
C GLY A 118 -6.01 -5.80 -20.34
N SER A 119 -5.00 -6.66 -20.14
CA SER A 119 -5.14 -7.83 -19.28
C SER A 119 -5.09 -7.45 -17.79
N PRO A 120 -5.88 -8.12 -16.92
CA PRO A 120 -5.84 -7.86 -15.49
C PRO A 120 -4.61 -8.49 -14.83
N VAL A 121 -3.85 -7.68 -14.10
CA VAL A 121 -2.71 -8.11 -13.29
C VAL A 121 -3.12 -8.11 -11.82
N PRO A 122 -3.28 -9.28 -11.18
CA PRO A 122 -3.59 -9.34 -9.76
C PRO A 122 -2.41 -8.85 -8.93
N GLY A 123 -2.69 -8.33 -7.74
CA GLY A 123 -1.67 -7.89 -6.81
C GLY A 123 -2.20 -7.45 -5.47
N VAL A 124 -1.27 -6.96 -4.65
CA VAL A 124 -1.56 -6.38 -3.34
C VAL A 124 -1.51 -4.87 -3.49
N TRP A 125 -2.62 -4.20 -3.18
CA TRP A 125 -2.69 -2.75 -3.06
C TRP A 125 -2.55 -2.38 -1.58
N ALA A 126 -1.67 -1.44 -1.26
CA ALA A 126 -1.41 -0.98 0.09
C ALA A 126 -1.42 0.56 0.13
N ALA A 127 -2.46 1.15 0.73
CA ALA A 127 -2.44 2.57 1.09
C ALA A 127 -1.78 2.72 2.44
N VAL A 128 -0.63 3.39 2.45
CA VAL A 128 0.11 3.73 3.66
C VAL A 128 0.00 5.22 3.92
N ASP A 129 -0.19 5.58 5.18
CA ASP A 129 -0.24 6.96 5.62
C ASP A 129 0.48 7.10 6.97
N HIS A 130 1.00 8.29 7.23
CA HIS A 130 1.76 8.60 8.43
C HIS A 130 1.40 10.00 8.91
N ARG A 131 1.36 10.18 10.22
CA ARG A 131 0.96 11.44 10.87
C ARG A 131 1.72 12.67 10.38
N ASP A 132 3.00 12.48 10.07
CA ASP A 132 3.93 13.54 9.68
C ASP A 132 4.32 13.53 8.18
N GLN A 133 3.66 12.71 7.34
CA GLN A 133 3.96 12.60 5.90
C GLN A 133 2.70 12.61 5.04
N LEU A 134 2.90 12.73 3.73
CA LEU A 134 1.82 12.55 2.76
C LEU A 134 1.62 11.05 2.46
N PRO A 135 0.37 10.60 2.30
CA PRO A 135 0.04 9.20 2.06
C PRO A 135 0.50 8.74 0.69
N TRP A 136 0.88 7.47 0.62
CA TRP A 136 1.25 6.78 -0.61
C TRP A 136 0.41 5.52 -0.80
N VAL A 137 0.32 5.10 -2.05
CA VAL A 137 -0.16 3.79 -2.45
C VAL A 137 1.00 3.03 -3.04
N MET A 138 1.14 1.78 -2.62
CA MET A 138 2.02 0.79 -3.23
C MET A 138 1.17 -0.31 -3.86
N PHE A 139 1.54 -0.71 -5.07
CA PHE A 139 1.00 -1.91 -5.69
C PHE A 139 2.13 -2.89 -5.93
N GLN A 140 1.99 -4.10 -5.37
CA GLN A 140 2.88 -5.24 -5.60
C GLN A 140 2.19 -6.20 -6.59
N PRO A 141 2.59 -6.22 -7.88
CA PRO A 141 2.03 -7.13 -8.86
C PRO A 141 2.40 -8.58 -8.57
N LEU A 142 1.48 -9.49 -8.87
CA LEU A 142 1.66 -10.94 -8.87
C LEU A 142 1.61 -11.45 -10.31
N ILE A 143 2.77 -11.76 -10.86
CA ILE A 143 2.93 -12.20 -12.24
C ILE A 143 2.85 -13.72 -12.31
N LEU A 144 1.77 -14.24 -12.89
CA LEU A 144 1.60 -15.68 -13.10
C LEU A 144 2.70 -16.19 -14.04
N GLN A 145 3.39 -17.25 -13.62
CA GLN A 145 4.41 -17.92 -14.39
C GLN A 145 3.81 -19.15 -15.10
N GLU A 146 4.49 -19.66 -16.13
CA GLU A 146 4.05 -20.85 -16.89
C GLU A 146 3.85 -22.09 -16.02
N ASN A 147 4.57 -22.20 -14.90
CA ASN A 147 4.43 -23.28 -13.93
C ASN A 147 3.22 -23.14 -12.98
N GLY A 148 2.35 -22.17 -13.22
CA GLY A 148 1.16 -21.89 -12.41
C GLY A 148 1.44 -21.17 -11.08
N ARG A 149 2.69 -20.79 -10.78
CA ARG A 149 3.06 -20.04 -9.57
C ARG A 149 3.16 -18.55 -9.88
N TYR A 150 2.95 -17.71 -8.87
CA TYR A 150 3.16 -16.27 -8.98
C TYR A 150 4.61 -15.88 -8.64
N LYS A 151 5.18 -14.97 -9.43
CA LYS A 151 6.40 -14.21 -9.12
C LYS A 151 6.03 -12.77 -8.77
N LEU A 152 6.78 -12.12 -7.89
CA LEU A 152 6.61 -10.70 -7.61
C LEU A 152 7.12 -9.85 -8.79
N GLY A 153 6.28 -8.93 -9.27
CA GLY A 153 6.70 -7.86 -10.19
C GLY A 153 7.37 -6.70 -9.44
N ASP A 154 7.77 -5.67 -10.18
CA ASP A 154 8.31 -4.45 -9.58
C ASP A 154 7.20 -3.68 -8.83
N ILE A 155 7.52 -3.15 -7.65
CA ILE A 155 6.56 -2.37 -6.86
C ILE A 155 6.33 -1.03 -7.55
N ILE A 156 5.05 -0.67 -7.69
CA ILE A 156 4.62 0.61 -8.24
C ILE A 156 4.23 1.53 -7.08
N TYR A 157 4.78 2.74 -7.06
CA TYR A 157 4.53 3.75 -6.03
C TYR A 157 3.77 4.94 -6.61
N GLN A 158 2.73 5.38 -5.92
CA GLN A 158 1.97 6.58 -6.28
C GLN A 158 1.63 7.38 -5.04
N ARG A 159 1.67 8.72 -5.14
CA ARG A 159 1.12 9.58 -4.09
C ARG A 159 -0.40 9.42 -4.04
N SER A 160 -0.96 9.29 -2.85
CA SER A 160 -2.40 9.27 -2.64
C SER A 160 -2.91 10.69 -2.38
N ALA A 161 -4.08 11.01 -2.93
CA ALA A 161 -4.85 12.18 -2.52
C ALA A 161 -5.73 11.91 -1.29
N GLU A 162 -5.97 10.64 -0.98
CA GLU A 162 -6.77 10.23 0.17
C GLU A 162 -5.89 10.00 1.39
N HIS A 163 -6.26 10.63 2.50
CA HIS A 163 -5.55 10.57 3.76
C HIS A 163 -6.32 9.80 4.85
N ILE A 164 -5.65 8.94 5.59
CA ILE A 164 -6.12 8.37 6.86
C ILE A 164 -5.89 9.38 7.97
N PHE A 165 -4.74 10.05 7.99
CA PHE A 165 -4.43 11.11 8.93
C PHE A 165 -4.97 12.46 8.41
N PRO A 166 -5.26 13.43 9.29
CA PRO A 166 -5.37 14.81 8.85
C PRO A 166 -4.09 15.23 8.12
N PRO A 167 -4.16 16.02 7.03
CA PRO A 167 -2.98 16.41 6.27
C PRO A 167 -1.98 17.14 7.19
N PRO A 168 -0.68 16.84 7.05
CA PRO A 168 0.33 17.49 7.88
C PRO A 168 0.34 19.00 7.61
N PRO A 169 0.70 19.83 8.62
CA PRO A 169 0.85 21.26 8.40
C PRO A 169 1.90 21.52 7.30
N PRO A 170 1.74 22.59 6.50
CA PRO A 170 2.70 22.91 5.45
C PRO A 170 4.10 23.10 6.05
N ARG A 171 5.10 22.41 5.46
CA ARG A 171 6.50 22.60 5.84
C ARG A 171 6.89 24.06 5.55
N ARG A 172 7.37 24.78 6.57
CA ARG A 172 7.87 26.16 6.45
C ARG A 172 9.29 26.18 5.90
#